data_AF-A0A6G1CW40-F1
#
_entry.id   AF-A0A6G1CW40-F1
#
_cell.length_a   1.000
_cell.length_b   1.000
_cell.length_c   1.000
_cell.angle_alpha   90.00
_cell.angle_beta   90.00
_cell.angle_gamma   90.00
#
_symmetry.space_group_name_H-M   'P 1'
#
loop_
_entity.id
_entity.type
_entity.pdbx_description
1 polymer ?
#
loop_
_entity_poly.entity_id
_entity_poly.type
_entity_poly.pdbx_seq_one_letter_code
_entity_poly.pdbx_strand_id
1 'polypeptide(L)'
;MADGIRSALETCEHHRPIEGEERACATSIESMVEFVMSVLGTSDLRAFSPDVPAEGVMSGRRYKVAAVRTVTGSKGNIVACHTMRFPYAMFYCHAINPTRVYAVVLESEEDGNGGSMLEKMEVLAVYHLDTSRFDPKNPLFVKHNLKPGGASLCHFVSRDSVVWAPVDEVITHGDEQVAIAE
;
A
#
# COMPACT_ATOMS: atom_id res chain seq x y z
N MET A 1 14.06 -10.63 14.74
CA MET A 1 14.13 -9.21 15.16
C MET A 1 15.29 -8.47 14.49
N ALA A 2 16.52 -8.98 14.59
CA ALA A 2 17.70 -8.36 13.98
C ALA A 2 17.55 -8.08 12.47
N ASP A 3 17.00 -9.02 11.69
CA ASP A 3 16.81 -8.83 10.24
C ASP A 3 15.80 -7.73 9.90
N GLY A 4 14.76 -7.56 10.72
CA GLY A 4 13.78 -6.49 10.56
C GLY A 4 14.38 -5.11 10.81
N ILE A 5 15.22 -5.00 11.85
CA ILE A 5 15.94 -3.77 12.17
C ILE A 5 16.93 -3.43 11.05
N ARG A 6 17.69 -4.43 10.57
CA ARG A 6 18.61 -4.26 9.44
C ARG A 6 17.87 -3.78 8.20
N SER A 7 16.77 -4.43 7.83
CA SER A 7 15.95 -4.05 6.68
C SER A 7 15.40 -2.63 6.82
N ALA A 8 14.96 -2.23 8.02
CA ALA A 8 14.50 -0.86 8.26
C ALA A 8 15.61 0.18 8.05
N LEU A 9 16.83 -0.07 8.57
CA LEU A 9 17.98 0.81 8.34
C LEU A 9 18.34 0.87 6.86
N GLU A 10 18.43 -0.29 6.19
CA GLU A 10 18.74 -0.35 4.78
C GLU A 10 17.73 0.44 3.93
N THR A 11 16.44 0.36 4.24
CA THR A 11 15.38 1.12 3.55
C THR A 11 15.41 2.62 3.88
N CYS A 12 15.71 3.00 5.13
CA CYS A 12 15.71 4.40 5.54
C CYS A 12 16.97 5.16 5.15
N GLU A 13 18.12 4.50 5.17
CA GLU A 13 19.43 5.07 4.81
C GLU A 13 19.74 4.89 3.32
N HIS A 14 18.78 4.32 2.56
CA HIS A 14 19.00 3.64 1.29
C HIS A 14 19.80 4.45 0.26
N HIS A 15 20.90 3.88 -0.21
CA HIS A 15 21.85 4.49 -1.14
C HIS A 15 21.40 4.52 -2.62
N ARG A 16 20.24 3.95 -2.97
CA ARG A 16 19.69 3.92 -4.34
C ARG A 16 18.19 4.23 -4.36
N PRO A 17 17.78 5.52 -4.24
CA PRO A 17 16.39 5.90 -4.42
C PRO A 17 15.88 5.57 -5.81
N ILE A 18 14.58 5.29 -5.91
CA ILE A 18 13.89 5.32 -7.21
C ILE A 18 13.92 6.78 -7.68
N GLU A 19 14.33 7.00 -8.93
CA GLU A 19 14.48 8.36 -9.43
C GLU A 19 13.11 9.05 -9.52
N GLY A 20 12.92 10.14 -8.77
CA GLY A 20 11.64 10.86 -8.70
C GLY A 20 10.68 10.35 -7.61
N GLU A 21 11.09 9.37 -6.80
CA GLU A 21 10.38 9.01 -5.58
C GLU A 21 10.60 10.08 -4.51
N GLU A 22 9.52 10.60 -3.94
CA GLU A 22 9.57 11.37 -2.70
C GLU A 22 9.44 10.41 -1.53
N ARG A 23 10.34 10.48 -0.55
CA ARG A 23 10.34 9.53 0.57
C ARG A 23 10.93 10.12 1.84
N ALA A 24 10.52 9.58 2.97
CA ALA A 24 11.08 9.90 4.28
C ALA A 24 10.93 8.72 5.23
N CYS A 25 11.82 8.63 6.21
CA CYS A 25 11.58 7.79 7.38
C CYS A 25 11.15 8.67 8.56
N ALA A 26 9.86 8.61 8.87
CA ALA A 26 9.24 9.35 9.97
C ALA A 26 9.35 8.55 11.27
N THR A 27 9.75 9.20 12.35
CA THR A 27 9.90 8.56 13.67
C THR A 27 8.71 8.83 14.60
N SER A 28 7.69 9.53 14.10
CA SER A 28 6.44 9.81 14.79
C SER A 28 5.28 9.96 13.81
N ILE A 29 4.05 9.99 14.31
CA ILE A 29 2.86 10.24 13.47
C ILE A 29 2.84 11.69 13.00
N GLU A 30 3.30 12.63 13.81
CA GLU A 30 3.38 14.05 13.46
C GLU A 30 4.32 14.28 12.28
N SER A 31 5.55 13.75 12.36
CA SER A 31 6.52 13.84 11.26
C SER A 31 6.07 13.10 10.00
N MET A 32 5.29 12.02 10.15
CA MET A 32 4.63 11.34 9.03
C MET A 32 3.64 12.29 8.33
N VAL A 33 2.73 12.89 9.09
CA VAL A 33 1.68 13.77 8.53
C VAL A 33 2.30 15.03 7.93
N GLU A 34 3.33 15.60 8.56
CA GLU A 34 4.09 16.73 7.99
C GLU A 34 4.71 16.39 6.63
N PHE A 35 5.32 15.22 6.51
CA PHE A 35 5.86 14.75 5.23
C PHE A 35 4.75 14.58 4.18
N VAL A 36 3.64 13.94 4.54
CA VAL A 36 2.48 13.74 3.65
C VAL A 36 1.94 15.08 3.15
N MET A 37 1.73 16.05 4.04
CA MET A 37 1.26 17.39 3.67
C MET A 37 2.24 18.10 2.72
N SER A 38 3.55 17.95 2.95
CA SER A 38 4.59 18.52 2.09
C SER A 38 4.56 17.93 0.68
N VAL A 39 4.45 16.61 0.55
CA VAL A 39 4.44 15.91 -0.74
C VAL A 39 3.15 16.18 -1.52
N LEU A 40 2.01 16.17 -0.83
CA LEU A 40 0.71 16.35 -1.46
C LEU A 40 0.32 17.83 -1.64
N GLY A 41 1.07 18.76 -1.04
CA GLY A 41 0.83 20.20 -1.17
C GLY A 41 -0.46 20.69 -0.52
N THR A 42 -1.07 19.89 0.37
CA THR A 42 -2.33 20.20 1.04
C THR A 42 -2.39 19.61 2.45
N SER A 43 -3.15 20.24 3.34
CA SER A 43 -3.52 19.69 4.65
C SER A 43 -4.89 19.02 4.65
N ASP A 44 -5.66 19.13 3.55
CA ASP A 44 -6.95 18.46 3.41
C ASP A 44 -6.76 17.04 2.88
N LEU A 45 -6.53 16.13 3.83
CA LEU A 45 -6.07 14.77 3.58
C LEU A 45 -7.06 13.74 4.10
N ARG A 46 -7.14 12.60 3.41
CA ARG A 46 -7.81 11.40 3.87
C ARG A 46 -6.82 10.24 3.99
N ALA A 47 -6.91 9.54 5.12
CA ALA A 47 -6.13 8.34 5.41
C ALA A 47 -6.95 7.08 5.18
N PHE A 48 -6.30 6.04 4.68
CA PHE A 48 -6.86 4.70 4.48
C PHE A 48 -5.89 3.66 5.05
N SER A 49 -6.40 2.73 5.82
CA SER A 49 -5.65 1.57 6.32
C SER A 49 -6.43 0.29 6.03
N PRO A 50 -5.74 -0.83 5.79
CA PRO A 50 -6.41 -2.12 5.68
C PRO A 50 -7.17 -2.46 6.97
N ASP A 51 -8.39 -2.97 6.82
CA ASP A 51 -9.16 -3.57 7.92
C ASP A 51 -8.92 -5.08 7.90
N VAL A 52 -7.82 -5.49 8.53
CA VAL A 52 -7.35 -6.87 8.58
C VAL A 52 -7.17 -7.29 10.05
N PRO A 53 -7.63 -8.48 10.45
CA PRO A 53 -7.44 -8.99 11.81
C PRO A 53 -5.98 -9.02 12.29
N ALA A 54 -5.78 -9.11 13.60
CA ALA A 54 -4.44 -9.13 14.19
C ALA A 54 -3.63 -10.34 13.74
N GLU A 55 -4.32 -11.46 13.52
CA GLU A 55 -3.86 -12.73 12.98
C GLU A 55 -3.37 -12.60 11.53
N GLY A 56 -3.83 -11.57 10.82
CA GLY A 56 -3.48 -11.30 9.43
C GLY A 56 -4.14 -12.27 8.44
N VAL A 57 -3.64 -12.26 7.20
CA VAL A 57 -4.04 -13.24 6.20
C VAL A 57 -3.43 -14.59 6.57
N MET A 58 -4.29 -15.56 6.91
CA MET A 58 -3.85 -16.91 7.27
C MET A 58 -3.21 -17.61 6.06
N SER A 59 -1.93 -17.96 6.20
CA SER A 59 -1.18 -18.68 5.18
C SER A 59 -1.81 -20.05 4.90
N GLY A 60 -1.88 -20.44 3.63
CA GLY A 60 -2.45 -21.72 3.20
C GLY A 60 -3.98 -21.72 3.02
N ARG A 61 -4.70 -20.68 3.48
CA ARG A 61 -6.13 -20.52 3.19
C ARG A 61 -6.38 -19.93 1.81
N ARG A 62 -7.47 -20.34 1.18
CA ARG A 62 -8.00 -19.70 -0.03
C ARG A 62 -8.95 -18.57 0.33
N TYR A 63 -8.87 -17.50 -0.45
CA TYR A 63 -9.75 -16.33 -0.35
C TYR A 63 -10.27 -16.00 -1.74
N LYS A 64 -11.56 -15.72 -1.83
CA LYS A 64 -12.15 -15.12 -3.02
C LYS A 64 -12.20 -13.60 -2.84
N VAL A 65 -12.10 -12.88 -3.95
CA VAL A 65 -12.38 -11.45 -3.96
C VAL A 65 -13.89 -11.28 -3.94
N ALA A 66 -14.42 -10.67 -2.89
CA ALA A 66 -15.86 -10.44 -2.74
C ALA A 66 -16.29 -9.08 -3.31
N ALA A 67 -15.43 -8.07 -3.25
CA ALA A 67 -15.67 -6.76 -3.82
C ALA A 67 -14.35 -6.01 -4.09
N VAL A 68 -14.37 -5.11 -5.07
CA VAL A 68 -13.28 -4.16 -5.32
C VAL A 68 -13.87 -2.77 -5.50
N ARG A 69 -13.30 -1.78 -4.83
CA ARG A 69 -13.62 -0.36 -5.03
C ARG A 69 -12.35 0.43 -5.24
N THR A 70 -12.39 1.38 -6.17
CA THR A 70 -11.30 2.34 -6.34
C THR A 70 -11.34 3.32 -5.18
N VAL A 71 -10.20 3.59 -4.55
CA VAL A 71 -10.09 4.52 -3.42
C VAL A 71 -9.81 5.93 -3.91
N THR A 72 -9.01 6.04 -4.97
CA THR A 72 -8.53 7.32 -5.52
C THR A 72 -8.92 7.47 -6.98
N GLY A 73 -8.95 8.72 -7.46
CA GLY A 73 -9.24 9.08 -8.83
C GLY A 73 -8.32 8.40 -9.86
N SER A 74 -8.57 8.69 -11.13
CA SER A 74 -7.94 7.96 -12.23
C SER A 74 -6.40 7.93 -12.21
N LYS A 75 -5.72 8.93 -11.63
CA LYS A 75 -4.26 8.99 -11.42
C LYS A 75 -3.91 9.92 -10.26
N GLY A 76 -4.09 9.46 -9.03
CA GLY A 76 -3.86 10.28 -7.84
C GLY A 76 -2.39 10.42 -7.46
N ASN A 77 -2.05 11.56 -6.84
CA ASN A 77 -0.85 11.70 -6.04
C ASN A 77 -1.09 11.07 -4.67
N ILE A 78 -0.37 10.00 -4.37
CA ILE A 78 -0.58 9.20 -3.15
C ILE A 78 0.73 9.07 -2.39
N VAL A 79 0.63 9.15 -1.06
CA VAL A 79 1.72 8.81 -0.15
C VAL A 79 1.34 7.55 0.62
N ALA A 80 2.15 6.51 0.52
CA ALA A 80 2.01 5.33 1.37
C ALA A 80 3.06 5.40 2.49
N CYS A 81 2.65 5.13 3.73
CA CYS A 81 3.51 5.05 4.90
C CYS A 81 3.40 3.67 5.53
N HIS A 82 4.53 2.98 5.64
CA HIS A 82 4.64 1.62 6.12
C HIS A 82 5.33 1.57 7.48
N THR A 83 4.73 0.92 8.47
CA THR A 83 5.41 0.65 9.74
C THR A 83 6.60 -0.28 9.51
N MET A 84 7.77 0.15 9.98
CA MET A 84 9.00 -0.61 9.90
C MET A 84 9.25 -1.37 11.20
N ARG A 85 9.87 -2.55 11.11
CA ARG A 85 10.27 -3.32 12.29
C ARG A 85 11.50 -2.69 12.94
N PHE A 86 11.28 -1.73 13.82
CA PHE A 86 12.33 -1.00 14.53
C PHE A 86 12.05 -0.93 16.05
N PRO A 87 13.07 -0.73 16.93
CA PRO A 87 12.86 -0.69 18.39
C PRO A 87 11.98 0.46 18.90
N TYR A 88 11.70 1.45 18.05
CA TYR A 88 10.78 2.55 18.30
C TYR A 88 9.96 2.82 17.03
N ALA A 89 8.96 3.71 17.13
CA ALA A 89 8.10 4.07 15.99
C ALA A 89 8.93 4.53 14.80
N MET A 90 8.77 3.85 13.67
CA MET A 90 9.47 4.17 12.44
C MET A 90 8.54 3.84 11.27
N PHE A 91 8.36 4.80 10.38
CA PHE A 91 7.51 4.68 9.22
C PHE A 91 8.29 5.02 7.97
N TYR A 92 8.38 4.09 7.03
CA TYR A 92 8.87 4.40 5.69
C TYR A 92 7.71 4.97 4.88
N CYS A 93 7.77 6.26 4.59
CA CYS A 93 6.81 6.95 3.75
C CYS A 93 7.40 7.18 2.36
N HIS A 94 6.60 6.96 1.33
CA HIS A 94 7.01 7.23 -0.04
C HIS A 94 5.83 7.55 -0.97
N ALA A 95 6.14 8.27 -2.05
CA ALA A 95 5.25 8.60 -3.15
C ALA A 95 5.96 8.27 -4.46
N ILE A 96 5.37 7.31 -5.20
CA ILE A 96 5.81 6.92 -6.53
C ILE A 96 4.61 7.13 -7.45
N ASN A 97 4.50 8.31 -8.05
CA ASN A 97 3.33 8.71 -8.82
C ASN A 97 3.57 8.55 -10.34
N PRO A 98 2.53 8.27 -11.14
CA PRO A 98 1.12 8.11 -10.74
C PRO A 98 0.84 6.75 -10.09
N THR A 99 0.08 6.77 -8.99
CA THR A 99 -0.34 5.57 -8.26
C THR A 99 -1.86 5.47 -8.21
N ARG A 100 -2.38 4.25 -8.26
CA ARG A 100 -3.79 3.95 -8.02
C ARG A 100 -3.96 3.01 -6.84
N VAL A 101 -5.00 3.22 -6.06
CA VAL A 101 -5.29 2.44 -4.87
C VAL A 101 -6.67 1.82 -4.97
N TYR A 102 -6.75 0.53 -4.64
CA TYR A 102 -8.00 -0.21 -4.56
C TYR A 102 -8.18 -0.76 -3.16
N ALA A 103 -9.40 -0.67 -2.65
CA ALA A 103 -9.84 -1.44 -1.49
C ALA A 103 -10.50 -2.71 -2.01
N VAL A 104 -9.99 -3.85 -1.52
CA VAL A 104 -10.35 -5.18 -1.98
C VAL A 104 -10.87 -5.94 -0.77
N VAL A 105 -12.13 -6.36 -0.82
CA VAL A 105 -12.72 -7.21 0.20
C VAL A 105 -12.39 -8.66 -0.14
N LEU A 106 -11.65 -9.31 0.75
CA LEU A 106 -11.34 -10.73 0.67
C LEU A 106 -12.24 -11.49 1.62
N GLU A 107 -12.80 -12.60 1.15
CA GLU A 107 -13.65 -13.51 1.93
C GLU A 107 -13.01 -14.90 1.92
N SER A 108 -12.78 -15.48 3.09
CA SER A 108 -12.22 -16.84 3.19
C SER A 108 -13.17 -17.86 2.54
N GLU A 109 -12.63 -18.83 1.82
CA GLU A 109 -13.43 -19.93 1.23
C GLU A 109 -13.63 -21.11 2.21
N GLU A 110 -13.05 -21.04 3.41
CA GLU A 110 -13.08 -22.11 4.40
C GLU A 110 -13.97 -21.68 5.58
N ASP A 111 -14.88 -22.58 5.99
CA ASP A 111 -15.72 -22.35 7.17
C ASP A 111 -14.83 -22.31 8.42
N GLY A 112 -14.89 -21.21 9.17
CA GLY A 112 -14.22 -21.10 10.45
C GLY A 112 -14.70 -22.20 11.39
N ASN A 113 -13.78 -23.07 11.84
CA ASN A 113 -14.04 -24.12 12.83
C ASN A 113 -14.82 -23.54 14.03
N GLY A 114 -16.13 -23.77 14.08
CA GLY A 114 -16.96 -23.47 15.26
C GLY A 114 -17.89 -22.26 15.19
N GLY A 115 -18.03 -21.59 14.04
CA GLY A 115 -19.19 -20.77 13.75
C GLY A 115 -19.00 -19.24 13.75
N SER A 116 -19.79 -18.64 12.85
CA SER A 116 -20.11 -17.22 12.65
C SER A 116 -19.18 -16.42 11.73
N MET A 117 -19.68 -16.26 10.48
CA MET A 117 -19.21 -15.44 9.36
C MET A 117 -17.90 -15.87 8.70
N LEU A 118 -17.96 -16.07 7.37
CA LEU A 118 -16.78 -16.09 6.52
C LEU A 118 -15.95 -14.85 6.88
N GLU A 119 -14.72 -15.06 7.29
CA GLU A 119 -13.82 -14.00 7.74
C GLU A 119 -13.59 -13.06 6.55
N LYS A 120 -14.25 -11.90 6.57
CA LYS A 120 -14.09 -10.82 5.59
C LYS A 120 -13.06 -9.84 6.11
N MET A 121 -12.17 -9.40 5.22
CA MET A 121 -11.20 -8.35 5.50
C MET A 121 -11.09 -7.42 4.31
N GLU A 122 -10.86 -6.13 4.57
CA GLU A 122 -10.57 -5.16 3.52
C GLU A 122 -9.06 -4.96 3.45
N VAL A 123 -8.43 -5.40 2.35
CA VAL A 123 -7.03 -5.11 2.07
C VAL A 123 -6.91 -3.96 1.09
N LEU A 124 -5.81 -3.20 1.17
CA LEU A 124 -5.51 -2.17 0.17
C LEU A 124 -4.45 -2.68 -0.80
N ALA A 125 -4.74 -2.56 -2.09
CA ALA A 125 -3.82 -2.87 -3.18
C ALA A 125 -3.36 -1.57 -3.85
N VAL A 126 -2.05 -1.37 -3.92
CA VAL A 126 -1.39 -0.21 -4.50
C VAL A 126 -0.78 -0.60 -5.85
N TYR A 127 -1.02 0.23 -6.86
CA TYR A 127 -0.56 0.04 -8.23
C TYR A 127 0.27 1.26 -8.65
N HIS A 128 1.59 1.07 -8.78
CA HIS A 128 2.47 2.06 -9.39
C HIS A 128 2.36 1.93 -10.91
N LEU A 129 1.73 2.92 -11.55
CA LEU A 129 1.34 2.85 -12.96
C LEU A 129 2.51 3.16 -13.90
N ASP A 130 3.47 3.98 -13.46
CA ASP A 130 4.71 4.24 -14.18
C ASP A 130 5.90 3.66 -13.40
N THR A 131 6.56 2.68 -14.00
CA THR A 131 7.75 2.05 -13.43
C THR A 131 9.02 2.36 -14.22
N SER A 132 8.98 3.33 -15.14
CA SER A 132 10.10 3.68 -16.03
C SER A 132 11.38 4.08 -15.30
N ARG A 133 11.23 4.60 -14.08
CA ARG A 133 12.31 5.09 -13.21
C ARG A 133 12.84 4.04 -12.22
N PHE A 134 12.27 2.84 -12.20
CA PHE A 134 12.69 1.79 -11.28
C PHE A 134 14.06 1.24 -11.67
N ASP A 135 14.86 0.84 -10.69
CA ASP A 135 16.15 0.20 -10.95
C ASP A 135 15.93 -1.09 -11.77
N PRO A 136 16.51 -1.23 -12.97
CA PRO A 136 16.41 -2.47 -13.75
C PRO A 136 17.00 -3.69 -13.03
N LYS A 137 17.83 -3.50 -12.00
CA LYS A 137 18.37 -4.54 -11.13
C LYS A 137 17.46 -4.87 -9.95
N ASN A 138 16.29 -4.23 -9.85
CA ASN A 138 15.30 -4.59 -8.84
C ASN A 138 15.01 -6.10 -8.93
N PRO A 139 15.09 -6.86 -7.82
CA PRO A 139 14.91 -8.31 -7.83
C PRO A 139 13.59 -8.78 -8.48
N LEU A 140 12.51 -8.00 -8.34
CA LEU A 140 11.24 -8.31 -9.00
C LEU A 140 11.37 -8.24 -10.52
N PHE A 141 12.08 -7.25 -11.06
CA PHE A 141 12.23 -7.08 -12.50
C PHE A 141 13.11 -8.17 -13.09
N VAL A 142 14.21 -8.49 -12.42
CA VAL A 142 15.11 -9.57 -12.84
C VAL A 142 14.39 -10.91 -12.83
N LYS A 143 13.66 -11.24 -11.74
CA LYS A 143 12.95 -12.51 -11.59
C LYS A 143 11.85 -12.70 -12.65
N HIS A 144 11.14 -11.62 -12.99
CA HIS A 144 10.02 -11.66 -13.91
C HIS A 144 10.37 -11.21 -15.34
N ASN A 145 11.67 -11.00 -15.63
CA ASN A 145 12.17 -10.52 -16.92
C ASN A 145 11.46 -9.23 -17.40
N LEU A 146 11.20 -8.32 -16.47
CA LEU A 146 10.56 -7.02 -16.74
C LEU A 146 11.62 -5.96 -17.01
N LYS A 147 11.23 -4.95 -17.80
CA LYS A 147 12.01 -3.74 -18.02
C LYS A 147 11.32 -2.57 -17.32
N PRO A 148 12.06 -1.55 -16.85
CA PRO A 148 11.46 -0.31 -16.38
C PRO A 148 10.46 0.25 -17.40
N GLY A 149 9.25 0.55 -16.94
CA GLY A 149 8.15 1.05 -17.77
C GLY A 149 7.42 -0.01 -18.60
N GLY A 150 7.86 -1.27 -18.57
CA GLY A 150 7.24 -2.36 -19.33
C GLY A 150 5.96 -2.91 -18.71
N ALA A 151 5.73 -2.67 -17.40
CA ALA A 151 4.53 -3.08 -16.68
C ALA A 151 4.32 -2.22 -15.43
N SER A 152 3.07 -2.14 -14.95
CA SER A 152 2.77 -1.59 -13.63
C SER A 152 3.22 -2.55 -12.53
N LEU A 153 3.63 -2.02 -11.39
CA LEU A 153 3.95 -2.82 -10.20
C LEU A 153 2.80 -2.73 -9.20
N CYS A 154 2.36 -3.87 -8.67
CA CYS A 154 1.23 -3.96 -7.76
C CYS A 154 1.67 -4.67 -6.48
N HIS A 155 1.23 -4.18 -5.33
CA HIS A 155 1.41 -4.88 -4.06
C HIS A 155 0.27 -4.58 -3.09
N PHE A 156 0.01 -5.51 -2.18
CA PHE A 156 -0.80 -5.22 -1.00
C PHE A 156 0.04 -4.45 0.03
N VAL A 157 -0.59 -3.56 0.78
CA VAL A 157 0.04 -2.92 1.93
C VAL A 157 -0.24 -3.74 3.19
N SER A 158 0.70 -3.73 4.14
CA SER A 158 0.50 -4.42 5.41
C SER A 158 -0.58 -3.73 6.25
N ARG A 159 -1.22 -4.47 7.17
CA ARG A 159 -2.26 -3.97 8.09
C ARG A 159 -1.90 -2.63 8.74
N ASP A 160 -0.67 -2.50 9.23
CA ASP A 160 -0.25 -1.32 10.00
C ASP A 160 0.22 -0.15 9.08
N SER A 161 -0.02 -0.24 7.77
CA SER A 161 0.28 0.83 6.82
C SER A 161 -0.87 1.83 6.68
N VAL A 162 -0.53 3.06 6.30
CA VAL A 162 -1.49 4.12 6.00
C VAL A 162 -1.23 4.64 4.61
N VAL A 163 -2.28 4.76 3.81
CA VAL A 163 -2.28 5.40 2.50
C VAL A 163 -2.98 6.74 2.62
N TRP A 164 -2.35 7.79 2.10
CA TRP A 164 -2.84 9.16 2.17
C TRP A 164 -3.12 9.71 0.77
N ALA A 165 -4.24 10.41 0.66
CA ALA A 165 -4.65 11.10 -0.55
C ALA A 165 -5.23 12.49 -0.21
N PRO A 166 -5.10 13.48 -1.10
CA PRO A 166 -5.93 14.69 -1.06
C PRO A 166 -7.42 14.33 -1.10
N VAL A 167 -8.27 15.07 -0.38
CA VAL A 167 -9.71 14.78 -0.32
C VAL A 167 -10.39 14.88 -1.69
N ASP A 168 -9.95 15.79 -2.56
CA ASP A 168 -10.44 15.97 -3.92
C ASP A 168 -10.05 14.82 -4.87
N GLU A 169 -9.01 14.06 -4.54
CA GLU A 169 -8.59 12.86 -5.27
C GLU A 169 -9.30 11.58 -4.78
N VAL A 170 -10.11 11.64 -3.71
CA VAL A 170 -10.83 10.47 -3.18
C VAL A 170 -12.18 10.31 -3.84
N ILE A 171 -12.46 9.10 -4.34
CA ILE A 171 -13.76 8.76 -4.90
C ILE A 171 -14.76 8.53 -3.75
N THR A 172 -15.89 9.24 -3.74
CA THR A 172 -16.94 9.06 -2.73
C THR A 172 -17.97 8.01 -3.17
N HIS A 173 -18.69 7.43 -2.20
CA HIS A 173 -19.68 6.38 -2.46
C HIS A 173 -20.77 6.87 -3.44
N GLY A 174 -20.62 6.46 -4.70
CA GLY A 174 -21.50 6.83 -5.81
C GLY A 174 -20.90 6.49 -7.19
N ASP A 175 -19.56 6.45 -7.30
CA ASP A 175 -18.93 6.59 -8.62
C ASP A 175 -18.40 5.33 -9.32
N GLU A 176 -18.15 4.19 -8.67
CA GLU A 176 -17.85 2.94 -9.41
C GLU A 176 -17.72 1.75 -8.44
N GLN A 177 -18.80 0.97 -8.29
CA GLN A 177 -18.68 -0.43 -7.85
C GLN A 177 -18.47 -1.27 -9.11
N VAL A 178 -17.26 -1.78 -9.32
CA VAL A 178 -17.06 -2.85 -10.31
C VAL A 178 -17.45 -4.15 -9.62
N ALA A 179 -18.70 -4.56 -9.81
CA ALA A 179 -19.13 -5.90 -9.46
C ALA A 179 -18.32 -6.91 -10.29
N ILE A 180 -17.61 -7.80 -9.62
CA ILE A 180 -16.95 -8.94 -10.25
C ILE A 180 -18.06 -9.90 -10.66
N ALA A 181 -18.28 -10.03 -11.98
CA ALA A 181 -19.20 -11.02 -12.52
C ALA A 181 -18.64 -12.44 -12.28
N GLU A 182 -19.49 -13.33 -11.76
CA GLU A 182 -19.21 -14.77 -11.57
C GLU A 182 -18.94 -15.50 -12.89
#